data_AF-A0A2C9M8Z8-F1
#
_entry.id   AF-A0A2C9M8Z8-F1
#
_cell.length_a   1.000
_cell.length_b   1.000
_cell.length_c   1.000
_cell.angle_alpha   90.00
_cell.angle_beta   90.00
_cell.angle_gamma   90.00
#
_symmetry.space_group_name_H-M   'P 1'
#
loop_
_entity.id
_entity.type
_entity.pdbx_description
1 polymer ?
#
loop_
_entity_poly.entity_id
_entity_poly.type
_entity_poly.pdbx_seq_one_letter_code
_entity_poly.pdbx_strand_id
1 'polypeptide(L)'
;MHIIGHSLGSHIAGYAGERTYGRLGRITGLDPAGPYFENTDIRVRLDPSDARFVDVIHTDGRSLLVLGLGTLQPMGHYDFYPNLGHEMPGCQYFPIKDILELGMRGAAREGACNHARSVKYFIESVNVKCPYTAYPCSGEEDFVSGKCRTCSTQGCARMGFHAKPINELIQKYYLTTSDSEPFCQYHWEVFIKLSSQPTFSEKGIIEVNVATYSGVIKSVKSSNNPISLTNNQVVHVSLIDPVDIGSIATVSVRWKKEFSILDTLGGWFGKKPKKIYIDAVGVYSAENNEKVIFCARDEALEDDKTTLLLTQNQIC
;
A
#
# COMPACT_ATOMS: atom_id res chain seq x y z
N MET A 1 -24.10 3.60 -19.39
CA MET A 1 -23.45 2.35 -19.81
C MET A 1 -22.04 2.33 -19.23
N HIS A 2 -21.62 1.18 -18.71
CA HIS A 2 -20.29 0.91 -18.17
C HIS A 2 -19.78 -0.38 -18.82
N ILE A 3 -18.65 -0.31 -19.51
CA ILE A 3 -18.01 -1.48 -20.12
C ILE A 3 -16.84 -1.91 -19.24
N ILE A 4 -16.77 -3.21 -18.91
CA ILE A 4 -15.67 -3.78 -18.14
C ILE A 4 -14.96 -4.76 -19.07
N GLY A 5 -13.69 -4.49 -19.34
CA GLY A 5 -12.85 -5.32 -20.19
C GLY A 5 -11.71 -5.92 -19.38
N HIS A 6 -11.41 -7.20 -19.58
CA HIS A 6 -10.22 -7.85 -19.01
C HIS A 6 -9.22 -8.19 -20.11
N SER A 7 -7.93 -8.01 -19.86
CA SER A 7 -6.88 -8.35 -20.82
C SER A 7 -7.08 -7.62 -22.17
N LEU A 8 -7.10 -8.36 -23.29
CA LEU A 8 -7.49 -7.86 -24.61
C LEU A 8 -8.87 -7.20 -24.63
N GLY A 9 -9.79 -7.63 -23.77
CA GLY A 9 -11.12 -7.05 -23.60
C GLY A 9 -11.07 -5.57 -23.18
N SER A 10 -10.02 -5.14 -22.48
CA SER A 10 -9.82 -3.72 -22.12
C SER A 10 -9.66 -2.85 -23.37
N HIS A 11 -8.92 -3.33 -24.37
CA HIS A 11 -8.75 -2.61 -25.64
C HIS A 11 -10.00 -2.70 -26.52
N ILE A 12 -10.72 -3.82 -26.50
CA ILE A 12 -12.03 -3.95 -27.15
C ILE A 12 -13.01 -2.91 -26.57
N ALA A 13 -12.99 -2.69 -25.25
CA ALA A 13 -13.79 -1.67 -24.60
C ALA A 13 -13.38 -0.25 -25.05
N GLY A 14 -12.07 0.02 -25.18
CA GLY A 14 -11.56 1.28 -25.74
C GLY A 14 -12.07 1.54 -27.16
N TYR A 15 -11.88 0.57 -28.07
CA TYR A 15 -12.39 0.65 -29.44
C TYR A 15 -13.91 0.86 -29.53
N ALA A 16 -14.67 0.21 -28.64
CA ALA A 16 -16.11 0.44 -28.55
C ALA A 16 -16.43 1.87 -28.08
N GLY A 17 -15.71 2.36 -27.07
CA GLY A 17 -15.80 3.70 -26.51
C GLY A 17 -15.54 4.81 -27.53
N GLU A 18 -14.44 4.71 -28.27
CA GLU A 18 -14.06 5.60 -29.37
C GLU A 18 -15.22 5.79 -30.37
N ARG A 19 -15.91 4.69 -30.72
CA ARG A 19 -17.04 4.67 -31.67
C ARG A 19 -18.34 5.25 -31.10
N THR A 20 -18.38 5.59 -29.82
CA THR A 20 -19.54 6.24 -29.20
C THR A 20 -19.51 7.77 -29.28
N TYR A 21 -18.41 8.36 -29.79
CA TYR A 21 -18.21 9.81 -29.89
C TYR A 21 -18.40 10.53 -28.54
N GLY A 22 -17.74 10.04 -27.48
CA GLY A 22 -17.75 10.65 -26.14
C GLY A 22 -19.03 10.43 -25.32
N ARG A 23 -19.91 9.51 -25.77
CA ARG A 23 -21.18 9.20 -25.08
C ARG A 23 -21.04 8.07 -24.06
N LEU A 24 -19.99 7.26 -24.13
CA LEU A 24 -19.77 6.18 -23.18
C LEU A 24 -19.46 6.73 -21.79
N GLY A 25 -20.18 6.23 -20.78
CA GLY A 25 -20.11 6.74 -19.41
C GLY A 25 -18.87 6.31 -18.66
N ARG A 26 -18.52 5.01 -18.72
CA ARG A 26 -17.36 4.46 -18.02
C ARG A 26 -16.77 3.26 -18.74
N ILE A 27 -15.44 3.16 -18.75
CA ILE A 27 -14.71 1.92 -19.02
C ILE A 27 -13.92 1.55 -17.78
N THR A 28 -13.96 0.27 -17.38
CA THR A 28 -12.97 -0.28 -16.45
C THR A 28 -12.08 -1.29 -17.17
N GLY A 29 -10.78 -1.00 -17.21
CA GLY A 29 -9.75 -1.90 -17.73
C GLY A 29 -9.21 -2.79 -16.61
N LEU A 30 -9.42 -4.09 -16.72
CA LEU A 30 -8.91 -5.08 -15.78
C LEU A 30 -7.66 -5.69 -16.39
N ASP A 31 -6.52 -5.22 -15.91
CA ASP A 31 -5.17 -5.59 -16.37
C ASP A 31 -5.05 -5.64 -17.90
N PRO A 32 -5.12 -4.48 -18.58
CA PRO A 32 -5.04 -4.42 -20.05
C PRO A 32 -3.81 -5.14 -20.58
N ALA A 33 -3.95 -5.83 -21.71
CA ALA A 33 -2.85 -6.61 -22.28
C ALA A 33 -1.69 -5.69 -22.69
N GLY A 34 -0.48 -5.95 -22.21
CA GLY A 34 0.72 -5.23 -22.64
C GLY A 34 1.18 -5.59 -24.06
N PRO A 35 1.34 -6.89 -24.40
CA PRO A 35 1.85 -7.30 -25.71
C PRO A 35 1.03 -6.73 -26.87
N TYR A 36 1.70 -6.05 -27.82
CA TYR A 36 1.13 -5.36 -28.99
C TYR A 36 0.37 -4.05 -28.72
N PHE A 37 0.18 -3.63 -27.46
CA PHE A 37 -0.55 -2.40 -27.11
C PHE A 37 0.29 -1.40 -26.33
N GLU A 38 1.23 -1.87 -25.50
CA GLU A 38 2.08 -0.99 -24.73
C GLU A 38 2.94 -0.11 -25.66
N ASN A 39 3.05 1.18 -25.34
CA ASN A 39 3.74 2.20 -26.12
C ASN A 39 3.21 2.42 -27.55
N THR A 40 2.04 1.90 -27.91
CA THR A 40 1.38 2.24 -29.17
C THR A 40 0.66 3.58 -29.10
N ASP A 41 0.31 4.12 -30.27
CA ASP A 41 -0.61 5.25 -30.41
C ASP A 41 -1.91 5.00 -29.64
N ILE A 42 -2.49 6.06 -29.05
CA ILE A 42 -3.73 5.99 -28.27
C ILE A 42 -4.88 5.34 -29.06
N ARG A 43 -4.90 5.49 -30.39
CA ARG A 43 -5.91 4.89 -31.27
C ARG A 43 -5.85 3.36 -31.35
N VAL A 44 -4.81 2.72 -30.82
CA VAL A 44 -4.59 1.27 -30.91
C VAL A 44 -4.87 0.57 -29.58
N ARG A 45 -5.06 1.33 -28.49
CA ARG A 45 -5.16 0.79 -27.13
C ARG A 45 -6.26 1.49 -26.34
N LEU A 46 -6.42 1.11 -25.08
CA LEU A 46 -7.29 1.81 -24.15
C LEU A 46 -6.64 3.16 -23.80
N ASP A 47 -7.45 4.21 -23.75
CA ASP A 47 -7.03 5.57 -23.45
C ASP A 47 -8.11 6.32 -22.66
N PRO A 48 -7.76 7.34 -21.84
CA PRO A 48 -8.74 8.15 -21.12
C PRO A 48 -9.80 8.77 -22.02
N SER A 49 -9.49 9.07 -23.29
CA SER A 49 -10.45 9.66 -24.23
C SER A 49 -11.60 8.73 -24.67
N ASP A 50 -11.51 7.42 -24.39
CA ASP A 50 -12.49 6.42 -24.84
C ASP A 50 -13.83 6.46 -24.08
N ALA A 51 -13.87 7.08 -22.90
CA ALA A 51 -15.10 7.26 -22.12
C ALA A 51 -15.01 8.49 -21.22
N ARG A 52 -16.15 8.94 -20.67
CA ARG A 52 -16.18 10.05 -19.69
C ARG A 52 -15.38 9.75 -18.42
N PHE A 53 -15.19 8.47 -18.11
CA PHE A 53 -14.31 8.02 -17.04
C PHE A 53 -13.73 6.67 -17.42
N VAL A 54 -12.42 6.53 -17.24
CA VAL A 54 -11.67 5.30 -17.50
C VAL A 54 -10.88 5.01 -16.25
N ASP A 55 -11.12 3.87 -15.63
CA ASP A 55 -10.35 3.39 -14.49
C ASP A 55 -9.69 2.05 -14.81
N VAL A 56 -8.43 1.88 -14.41
CA VAL A 56 -7.63 0.71 -14.79
C VAL A 56 -7.03 0.08 -13.55
N ILE A 57 -7.07 -1.26 -13.46
CA ILE A 57 -6.43 -2.04 -12.39
C ILE A 57 -5.29 -2.83 -13.01
N HIS A 58 -4.05 -2.50 -12.66
CA HIS A 58 -2.83 -3.16 -13.13
C HIS A 58 -2.39 -4.22 -12.12
N THR A 59 -2.22 -5.47 -12.55
CA THR A 59 -1.90 -6.59 -11.64
C THR A 59 -0.80 -7.52 -12.15
N ASP A 60 -0.45 -7.46 -13.44
CA ASP A 60 0.60 -8.31 -14.03
C ASP A 60 1.48 -7.53 -15.03
N GLY A 61 1.87 -6.31 -14.65
CA GLY A 61 2.63 -5.38 -15.49
C GLY A 61 4.13 -5.68 -15.63
N ARG A 62 4.58 -6.90 -15.30
CA ARG A 62 5.97 -7.32 -15.50
C ARG A 62 6.30 -7.40 -16.99
N SER A 63 7.58 -7.46 -17.34
CA SER A 63 7.99 -7.69 -18.73
C SER A 63 7.48 -9.05 -19.23
N LEU A 64 7.11 -9.12 -20.52
CA LEU A 64 6.75 -10.38 -21.18
C LEU A 64 7.85 -11.46 -21.05
N LEU A 65 9.13 -11.06 -20.94
CA LEU A 65 10.25 -11.99 -20.72
C LEU A 65 10.15 -12.76 -19.39
N VAL A 66 9.47 -12.19 -18.41
CA VAL A 66 9.16 -12.82 -17.11
C VAL A 66 7.65 -13.12 -16.98
N LEU A 67 7.00 -13.34 -18.12
CA LEU A 67 5.59 -13.75 -18.26
C LEU A 67 4.53 -12.74 -17.78
N GLY A 68 4.86 -11.45 -17.69
CA GLY A 68 3.84 -10.42 -17.48
C GLY A 68 2.95 -10.27 -18.73
N LEU A 69 1.64 -10.39 -18.54
CA LEU A 69 0.63 -10.26 -19.60
C LEU A 69 -0.02 -8.87 -19.62
N GLY A 70 0.03 -8.17 -18.49
CA GLY A 70 -0.48 -6.82 -18.33
C GLY A 70 0.51 -5.76 -18.82
N THR A 71 0.24 -4.52 -18.44
CA THR A 71 1.09 -3.34 -18.69
C THR A 71 1.07 -2.46 -17.45
N LEU A 72 2.12 -1.65 -17.24
CA LEU A 72 2.12 -0.60 -16.21
C LEU A 72 1.89 0.79 -16.81
N GLN A 73 1.85 0.89 -18.14
CA GLN A 73 1.56 2.14 -18.81
C GLN A 73 0.18 2.63 -18.37
N PRO A 74 0.06 3.87 -17.86
CA PRO A 74 -1.24 4.46 -17.57
C PRO A 74 -2.11 4.50 -18.82
N MET A 75 -3.34 4.02 -18.69
CA MET A 75 -4.34 3.97 -19.76
C MET A 75 -5.70 4.54 -19.31
N GLY A 76 -5.82 4.92 -18.04
CA GLY A 76 -7.03 5.49 -17.46
C GLY A 76 -6.90 6.95 -17.07
N HIS A 77 -8.03 7.53 -16.68
CA HIS A 77 -8.00 8.69 -15.81
C HIS A 77 -7.34 8.25 -14.50
N TYR A 78 -7.84 7.17 -13.89
CA TYR A 78 -7.31 6.60 -12.65
C TYR A 78 -6.71 5.22 -12.91
N ASP A 79 -5.41 5.10 -12.65
CA ASP A 79 -4.66 3.86 -12.81
C ASP A 79 -4.27 3.34 -11.43
N PHE A 80 -4.82 2.20 -11.04
CA PHE A 80 -4.61 1.56 -9.75
C PHE A 80 -3.56 0.46 -9.86
N TYR A 81 -2.58 0.48 -8.97
CA TYR A 81 -1.45 -0.44 -8.91
C TYR A 81 -1.45 -1.16 -7.55
N PRO A 82 -2.42 -2.07 -7.29
CA PRO A 82 -2.40 -2.91 -6.09
C PRO A 82 -1.08 -3.68 -6.02
N ASN A 83 -0.40 -3.63 -4.87
CA ASN A 83 0.90 -4.26 -4.65
C ASN A 83 1.89 -3.91 -5.77
N LEU A 84 1.94 -2.64 -6.15
CA LEU A 84 2.79 -2.08 -7.21
C LEU A 84 2.40 -2.47 -8.65
N GLY A 85 1.44 -3.39 -8.83
CA GLY A 85 0.89 -3.76 -10.13
C GLY A 85 1.66 -4.85 -10.89
N HIS A 86 2.65 -5.48 -10.26
CA HIS A 86 3.51 -6.50 -10.88
C HIS A 86 3.24 -7.91 -10.38
N GLU A 87 3.22 -8.08 -9.06
CA GLU A 87 3.13 -9.37 -8.39
C GLU A 87 2.11 -9.29 -7.28
N MET A 88 1.07 -10.11 -7.39
CA MET A 88 -0.01 -10.11 -6.44
C MET A 88 0.26 -11.14 -5.34
N PRO A 89 0.04 -10.78 -4.08
CA PRO A 89 0.12 -11.73 -2.97
C PRO A 89 -0.74 -12.99 -3.25
N GLY A 90 -0.19 -14.16 -2.93
CA GLY A 90 -0.87 -15.45 -3.15
C GLY A 90 -0.75 -16.04 -4.56
N CYS A 91 -0.13 -15.33 -5.52
CA CYS A 91 0.32 -15.91 -6.78
C CYS A 91 1.74 -16.48 -6.63
N GLN A 92 1.97 -17.72 -7.10
CA GLN A 92 3.22 -18.45 -6.86
C GLN A 92 4.28 -18.08 -7.90
N TYR A 93 5.31 -17.35 -7.49
CA TYR A 93 6.46 -17.10 -8.34
C TYR A 93 7.16 -18.42 -8.73
N PHE A 94 7.19 -18.73 -10.03
CA PHE A 94 8.02 -19.79 -10.58
C PHE A 94 9.22 -19.15 -11.31
N PRO A 95 10.47 -19.36 -10.84
CA PRO A 95 11.67 -19.00 -11.58
C PRO A 95 11.61 -19.51 -13.03
N ILE A 96 12.22 -18.80 -13.97
CA ILE A 96 12.30 -19.22 -15.40
C ILE A 96 12.82 -20.65 -15.57
N LYS A 97 13.71 -21.10 -14.66
CA LYS A 97 14.20 -22.48 -14.62
C LYS A 97 13.09 -23.49 -14.33
N ASP A 98 12.20 -23.17 -13.40
CA ASP A 98 11.07 -24.00 -12.99
C ASP A 98 9.94 -23.95 -14.03
N ILE A 99 9.80 -22.84 -14.77
CA ILE A 99 8.94 -22.75 -15.96
C ILE A 99 9.39 -23.72 -17.06
N LEU A 100 10.71 -23.89 -17.24
CA LEU A 100 11.27 -24.87 -18.17
C LEU A 100 10.94 -26.31 -17.74
N GLU A 101 10.88 -26.57 -16.43
CA GLU A 101 10.56 -27.89 -15.85
C GLU A 101 9.04 -28.18 -15.78
N LEU A 102 8.21 -27.18 -15.48
CA LEU A 102 6.74 -27.26 -15.41
C LEU A 102 6.07 -27.19 -16.78
N GLY A 103 6.81 -26.75 -17.80
CA GLY A 103 6.34 -26.56 -19.17
C GLY A 103 5.32 -25.41 -19.32
N MET A 104 4.77 -25.26 -20.53
CA MET A 104 3.82 -24.18 -20.89
C MET A 104 2.60 -24.08 -19.97
N ARG A 105 2.20 -25.17 -19.29
CA ARG A 105 1.06 -25.17 -18.37
C ARG A 105 1.37 -24.47 -17.04
N GLY A 106 2.60 -24.56 -16.52
CA GLY A 106 3.03 -23.84 -15.32
C GLY A 106 3.15 -22.34 -15.58
N ALA A 107 3.81 -21.98 -16.69
CA ALA A 107 3.89 -20.59 -17.17
C ALA A 107 2.51 -19.94 -17.37
N ALA A 108 1.59 -20.66 -18.02
CA ALA A 108 0.24 -20.16 -18.24
C ALA A 108 -0.55 -19.99 -16.93
N ARG A 109 -0.33 -20.84 -15.92
CA ARG A 109 -0.98 -20.71 -14.61
C ARG A 109 -0.47 -19.52 -13.82
N GLU A 110 0.82 -19.24 -13.88
CA GLU A 110 1.43 -18.12 -13.13
C GLU A 110 1.06 -16.76 -13.73
N GLY A 111 1.30 -16.58 -15.04
CA GLY A 111 0.83 -15.36 -15.74
C GLY A 111 -0.67 -15.18 -15.57
N ALA A 112 -1.47 -16.26 -15.64
CA ALA A 112 -2.91 -16.17 -15.39
C ALA A 112 -3.28 -15.79 -13.95
N CYS A 113 -2.47 -16.10 -12.92
CA CYS A 113 -2.85 -15.81 -11.53
C CYS A 113 -2.83 -14.31 -11.24
N ASN A 114 -1.70 -13.65 -11.54
CA ASN A 114 -1.53 -12.22 -11.40
C ASN A 114 -2.50 -11.49 -12.32
N HIS A 115 -2.57 -11.92 -13.59
CA HIS A 115 -3.43 -11.31 -14.59
C HIS A 115 -4.93 -11.38 -14.24
N ALA A 116 -5.37 -12.48 -13.62
CA ALA A 116 -6.76 -12.64 -13.18
C ALA A 116 -7.07 -11.95 -11.84
N ARG A 117 -6.08 -11.41 -11.10
CA ARG A 117 -6.38 -10.70 -9.85
C ARG A 117 -7.19 -9.45 -10.07
N SER A 118 -6.95 -8.70 -11.15
CA SER A 118 -7.73 -7.52 -11.50
C SER A 118 -9.24 -7.82 -11.52
N VAL A 119 -9.63 -8.96 -12.10
CA VAL A 119 -11.01 -9.45 -12.11
C VAL A 119 -11.52 -9.77 -10.71
N LYS A 120 -10.73 -10.47 -9.90
CA LYS A 120 -11.13 -10.84 -8.53
C LYS A 120 -11.29 -9.62 -7.63
N TYR A 121 -10.35 -8.67 -7.68
CA TYR A 121 -10.47 -7.42 -6.94
C TYR A 121 -11.69 -6.62 -7.37
N PHE A 122 -11.97 -6.54 -8.68
CA PHE A 122 -13.16 -5.87 -9.17
C PHE A 122 -14.45 -6.55 -8.68
N ILE A 123 -14.54 -7.88 -8.75
CA ILE A 123 -15.70 -8.64 -8.24
C ILE A 123 -15.91 -8.39 -6.74
N GLU A 124 -14.85 -8.50 -5.93
CA GLU A 124 -14.94 -8.27 -4.49
C GLU A 124 -15.39 -6.83 -4.18
N SER A 125 -14.85 -5.84 -4.91
CA SER A 125 -15.16 -4.41 -4.71
C SER A 125 -16.64 -4.04 -4.87
N VAL A 126 -17.46 -4.89 -5.50
CA VAL A 126 -18.89 -4.60 -5.73
C VAL A 126 -19.65 -4.50 -4.40
N ASN A 127 -19.44 -5.47 -3.50
CA ASN A 127 -20.27 -5.66 -2.30
C ASN A 127 -19.48 -5.68 -0.99
N VAL A 128 -18.15 -5.62 -1.02
CA VAL A 128 -17.34 -5.60 0.20
C VAL A 128 -17.48 -4.25 0.92
N LYS A 129 -17.48 -4.27 2.26
CA LYS A 129 -17.51 -3.05 3.07
C LYS A 129 -16.22 -2.24 2.94
N CYS A 130 -15.10 -2.94 2.83
CA CYS A 130 -13.79 -2.35 2.67
C CYS A 130 -13.72 -1.54 1.37
N PRO A 131 -13.24 -0.29 1.40
CA PRO A 131 -13.41 0.61 0.26
C PRO A 131 -12.40 0.42 -0.88
N TYR A 132 -11.38 -0.44 -0.70
CA TYR A 132 -10.18 -0.50 -1.55
C TYR A 132 -9.55 0.89 -1.73
N THR A 133 -9.31 1.58 -0.60
CA THR A 133 -8.70 2.91 -0.61
C THR A 133 -7.28 2.84 -1.16
N ALA A 134 -7.02 3.68 -2.15
CA ALA A 134 -5.73 3.78 -2.82
C ALA A 134 -5.20 5.21 -2.74
N TYR A 135 -3.90 5.33 -2.47
CA TYR A 135 -3.20 6.58 -2.26
C TYR A 135 -2.72 7.17 -3.58
N PRO A 136 -2.96 8.46 -3.85
CA PRO A 136 -2.37 9.11 -5.02
C PRO A 136 -0.86 9.17 -4.84
N CYS A 137 -0.11 8.78 -5.88
CA CYS A 137 1.34 8.85 -5.87
C CYS A 137 1.89 9.13 -7.27
N SER A 138 3.05 9.79 -7.35
CA SER A 138 3.75 10.08 -8.61
C SER A 138 4.23 8.80 -9.32
N GLY A 139 4.57 7.77 -8.54
CA GLY A 139 5.10 6.51 -9.03
C GLY A 139 5.50 5.55 -7.89
N GLU A 140 6.00 4.39 -8.30
CA GLU A 140 6.33 3.28 -7.42
C GLU A 140 7.41 3.65 -6.39
N GLU A 141 8.49 4.33 -6.79
CA GLU A 141 9.59 4.71 -5.89
C GLU A 141 9.11 5.59 -4.72
N ASP A 142 8.20 6.52 -4.98
CA ASP A 142 7.65 7.41 -3.96
C ASP A 142 6.68 6.66 -3.03
N PHE A 143 5.96 5.65 -3.54
CA PHE A 143 5.12 4.80 -2.71
C PHE A 143 5.96 3.86 -1.81
N VAL A 144 6.96 3.19 -2.39
CA VAL A 144 7.87 2.27 -1.67
C VAL A 144 8.69 3.01 -0.60
N SER A 145 9.16 4.22 -0.90
CA SER A 145 9.87 5.07 0.07
C SER A 145 8.96 5.66 1.15
N GLY A 146 7.64 5.46 1.05
CA GLY A 146 6.67 5.89 2.04
C GLY A 146 6.32 7.38 2.00
N LYS A 147 6.53 8.06 0.87
CA LYS A 147 6.09 9.45 0.69
C LYS A 147 4.58 9.57 0.51
N CYS A 148 3.96 8.54 -0.05
CA CYS A 148 2.53 8.50 -0.39
C CYS A 148 1.74 7.66 0.63
N ARG A 149 1.51 8.22 1.82
CA ARG A 149 0.87 7.54 2.96
C ARG A 149 -0.40 8.24 3.47
N THR A 150 -0.84 9.27 2.75
CA THR A 150 -2.04 10.02 3.09
C THR A 150 -2.82 10.29 1.82
N CYS A 151 -4.09 10.69 1.95
CA CYS A 151 -4.91 11.01 0.79
C CYS A 151 -4.47 12.29 0.05
N SER A 152 -3.44 12.99 0.57
CA SER A 152 -2.95 14.27 0.06
C SER A 152 -4.09 15.28 -0.20
N THR A 153 -3.81 16.37 -0.91
CA THR A 153 -4.87 17.25 -1.41
C THR A 153 -5.58 16.68 -2.63
N GLN A 154 -4.99 15.67 -3.29
CA GLN A 154 -5.54 15.05 -4.49
C GLN A 154 -6.69 14.06 -4.19
N GLY A 155 -6.78 13.61 -2.94
CA GLY A 155 -7.79 12.66 -2.47
C GLY A 155 -7.41 11.20 -2.75
N CYS A 156 -7.64 10.31 -1.79
CA CYS A 156 -7.60 8.87 -2.05
C CYS A 156 -8.76 8.47 -2.95
N ALA A 157 -8.52 7.53 -3.85
CA ALA A 157 -9.57 6.95 -4.69
C ALA A 157 -9.93 5.55 -4.21
N ARG A 158 -11.17 5.13 -4.50
CA ARG A 158 -11.62 3.75 -4.29
C ARG A 158 -11.35 2.95 -5.55
N MET A 159 -10.57 1.88 -5.46
CA MET A 159 -10.37 0.97 -6.59
C MET A 159 -11.62 0.10 -6.82
N GLY A 160 -11.92 -0.20 -8.08
CA GLY A 160 -12.97 -1.15 -8.46
C GLY A 160 -14.34 -0.51 -8.73
N PHE A 161 -15.43 -1.24 -8.45
CA PHE A 161 -16.79 -0.87 -8.89
C PHE A 161 -17.23 0.53 -8.42
N HIS A 162 -16.82 0.94 -7.22
CA HIS A 162 -17.17 2.25 -6.65
C HIS A 162 -16.20 3.38 -7.01
N ALA A 163 -15.23 3.14 -7.91
CA ALA A 163 -14.33 4.19 -8.40
C ALA A 163 -15.10 5.31 -9.07
N LYS A 164 -14.73 6.55 -8.76
CA LYS A 164 -15.30 7.78 -9.33
C LYS A 164 -14.19 8.82 -9.45
N PRO A 165 -14.22 9.67 -10.49
CA PRO A 165 -13.28 10.77 -10.59
C PRO A 165 -13.56 11.78 -9.48
N ILE A 166 -12.51 12.12 -8.73
CA ILE A 166 -12.46 13.17 -7.70
C ILE A 166 -12.03 14.50 -8.35
N ASN A 167 -11.24 14.42 -9.41
CA ASN A 167 -10.72 15.52 -10.21
C ASN A 167 -10.54 15.04 -11.67
N GLU A 168 -10.17 15.95 -12.57
CA GLU A 168 -9.93 15.67 -14.00
C GLU A 168 -8.48 15.23 -14.28
N LEU A 169 -7.67 14.96 -13.24
CA LEU A 169 -6.27 14.61 -13.42
C LEU A 169 -6.12 13.14 -13.79
N ILE A 170 -5.16 12.86 -14.68
CA ILE A 170 -4.62 11.52 -14.84
C ILE A 170 -3.73 11.23 -13.63
N GLN A 171 -4.09 10.21 -12.86
CA GLN A 171 -3.48 9.96 -11.55
C GLN A 171 -3.24 8.47 -11.34
N LYS A 172 -2.02 8.16 -10.89
CA LYS A 172 -1.65 6.83 -10.40
C LYS A 172 -2.00 6.70 -8.93
N TYR A 173 -2.55 5.55 -8.58
CA TYR A 173 -2.99 5.20 -7.24
C TYR A 173 -2.38 3.87 -6.81
N TYR A 174 -1.90 3.80 -5.57
CA TYR A 174 -1.25 2.61 -5.02
C TYR A 174 -1.95 2.18 -3.73
N LEU A 175 -2.00 0.86 -3.53
CA LEU A 175 -2.60 0.22 -2.36
C LEU A 175 -1.99 -1.16 -2.16
N THR A 176 -2.20 -1.75 -1.00
CA THR A 176 -1.84 -3.15 -0.72
C THR A 176 -3.09 -4.00 -0.54
N THR A 177 -2.97 -5.30 -0.84
CA THR A 177 -4.03 -6.28 -0.67
C THR A 177 -3.48 -7.54 -0.01
N SER A 178 -4.36 -8.37 0.57
CA SER A 178 -3.96 -9.68 1.09
C SER A 178 -3.76 -10.71 -0.04
N ASP A 179 -3.29 -11.90 0.33
CA ASP A 179 -3.04 -13.05 -0.56
C ASP A 179 -4.28 -13.90 -0.86
N SER A 180 -5.37 -13.67 -0.14
CA SER A 180 -6.57 -14.51 -0.12
C SER A 180 -7.81 -13.70 0.24
N GLU A 181 -8.99 -14.17 -0.18
CA GLU A 181 -10.24 -13.45 0.10
C GLU A 181 -10.54 -13.40 1.61
N PRO A 182 -10.99 -12.24 2.15
CA PRO A 182 -11.15 -10.96 1.45
C PRO A 182 -9.79 -10.31 1.14
N PHE A 183 -9.61 -9.87 -0.12
CA PHE A 183 -8.39 -9.22 -0.60
C PHE A 183 -8.22 -7.80 -0.08
N CYS A 184 -9.34 -7.07 0.03
CA CYS A 184 -9.36 -5.70 0.49
C CYS A 184 -8.86 -5.59 1.93
N GLN A 185 -8.03 -4.60 2.20
CA GLN A 185 -7.52 -4.32 3.53
C GLN A 185 -7.74 -2.85 3.89
N TYR A 186 -7.95 -2.61 5.18
CA TYR A 186 -7.94 -1.27 5.79
C TYR A 186 -6.51 -0.90 6.16
N HIS A 187 -6.17 0.38 6.03
CA HIS A 187 -4.81 0.87 6.23
C HIS A 187 -4.76 1.95 7.31
N TRP A 188 -3.94 1.69 8.33
CA TRP A 188 -3.58 2.66 9.36
C TRP A 188 -2.09 2.97 9.28
N GLU A 189 -1.77 4.17 8.83
CA GLU A 189 -0.40 4.63 8.69
C GLU A 189 0.08 5.23 10.02
N VAL A 190 0.99 4.50 10.68
CA VAL A 190 1.60 4.87 11.96
C VAL A 190 2.89 5.64 11.69
N PHE A 191 3.02 6.81 12.31
CA PHE A 191 4.24 7.60 12.29
C PHE A 191 4.75 7.81 13.71
N ILE A 192 6.02 7.47 13.95
CA ILE A 192 6.70 7.65 15.23
C ILE A 192 7.74 8.75 15.02
N LYS A 193 7.53 9.91 15.65
CA LYS A 193 8.47 11.02 15.61
C LYS A 193 9.50 10.84 16.72
N LEU A 194 10.74 10.59 16.34
CA LEU A 194 11.87 10.52 17.26
C LEU A 194 12.27 11.92 17.73
N SER A 195 12.53 12.06 19.03
CA SER A 195 12.81 13.34 19.66
C SER A 195 14.07 14.00 19.15
N SER A 196 14.08 15.33 19.18
CA SER A 196 15.27 16.12 18.83
C SER A 196 16.34 16.06 19.93
N GLN A 197 15.93 15.87 21.17
CA GLN A 197 16.78 15.77 22.35
C GLN A 197 16.18 14.78 23.37
N PRO A 198 17.01 14.22 24.27
CA PRO A 198 18.47 14.24 24.24
C PRO A 198 19.03 13.46 23.03
N THR A 199 20.30 13.67 22.69
CA THR A 199 20.92 13.00 21.53
C THR A 199 21.05 11.50 21.74
N PHE A 200 20.67 10.70 20.74
CA PHE A 200 20.82 9.25 20.74
C PHE A 200 21.09 8.71 19.33
N SER A 201 21.75 7.56 19.27
CA SER A 201 21.94 6.79 18.05
C SER A 201 21.98 5.32 18.43
N GLU A 202 20.90 4.62 18.15
CA GLU A 202 20.72 3.22 18.52
C GLU A 202 20.18 2.42 17.35
N LYS A 203 20.23 1.10 17.47
CA LYS A 203 19.67 0.17 16.49
C LYS A 203 18.70 -0.78 17.18
N GLY A 204 17.56 -1.03 16.56
CA GLY A 204 16.54 -1.89 17.14
C GLY A 204 15.26 -1.96 16.32
N ILE A 205 14.25 -2.58 16.90
CA ILE A 205 12.92 -2.73 16.31
C ILE A 205 11.93 -1.98 17.21
N ILE A 206 11.07 -1.16 16.62
CA ILE A 206 9.95 -0.54 17.31
C ILE A 206 8.71 -1.37 17.02
N GLU A 207 7.98 -1.76 18.05
CA GLU A 207 6.66 -2.37 17.98
C GLU A 207 5.63 -1.38 18.52
N VAL A 208 4.58 -1.13 17.75
CA VAL A 208 3.46 -0.26 18.14
C VAL A 208 2.20 -1.12 18.25
N ASN A 209 1.55 -1.07 19.40
CA ASN A 209 0.21 -1.61 19.58
C ASN A 209 -0.80 -0.47 19.46
N VAL A 210 -1.76 -0.61 18.56
CA VAL A 210 -2.89 0.30 18.39
C VAL A 210 -4.10 -0.35 19.05
N ALA A 211 -4.69 0.33 20.03
CA ALA A 211 -5.90 -0.14 20.71
C ALA A 211 -7.07 0.81 20.44
N THR A 212 -8.25 0.24 20.22
CA THR A 212 -9.47 0.98 19.86
C THR A 212 -10.44 1.07 21.04
N TYR A 213 -11.41 1.98 20.95
CA TYR A 213 -12.43 2.15 22.00
C TYR A 213 -13.32 0.89 22.18
N SER A 214 -13.39 0.03 21.17
CA SER A 214 -14.10 -1.26 21.24
C SER A 214 -13.26 -2.38 21.88
N GLY A 215 -12.01 -2.12 22.27
CA GLY A 215 -11.12 -3.08 22.92
C GLY A 215 -10.31 -3.95 21.95
N VAL A 216 -10.36 -3.69 20.64
CA VAL A 216 -9.49 -4.37 19.66
C VAL A 216 -8.06 -3.85 19.81
N ILE A 217 -7.09 -4.76 19.80
CA ILE A 217 -5.65 -4.43 19.84
C ILE A 217 -4.98 -5.08 18.63
N LYS A 218 -4.22 -4.29 17.88
CA LYS A 218 -3.39 -4.75 16.76
C LYS A 218 -1.97 -4.24 16.92
N SER A 219 -0.99 -5.04 16.54
CA SER A 219 0.42 -4.67 16.64
C SER A 219 1.08 -4.61 15.28
N VAL A 220 2.07 -3.72 15.15
CA VAL A 220 2.88 -3.58 13.94
C VAL A 220 4.32 -3.26 14.34
N LYS A 221 5.28 -3.80 13.57
CA LYS A 221 6.72 -3.59 13.80
C LYS A 221 7.30 -2.70 12.72
N SER A 222 8.28 -1.87 13.09
CA SER A 222 9.00 -0.99 12.15
C SER A 222 9.60 -1.75 10.96
N SER A 223 10.02 -2.98 11.19
CA SER A 223 10.71 -3.82 10.21
C SER A 223 10.93 -5.23 10.77
N ASN A 224 11.24 -6.18 9.88
CA ASN A 224 11.67 -7.53 10.28
C ASN A 224 13.10 -7.54 10.83
N ASN A 225 13.95 -6.60 10.39
CA ASN A 225 15.34 -6.45 10.82
C ASN A 225 15.53 -5.14 11.58
N PRO A 226 16.45 -5.07 12.56
CA PRO A 226 16.72 -3.83 13.28
C PRO A 226 17.10 -2.66 12.35
N ILE A 227 16.53 -1.49 12.63
CA ILE A 227 16.81 -0.23 11.91
C ILE A 227 17.62 0.72 12.78
N SER A 228 18.41 1.57 12.14
CA SER A 228 19.08 2.69 12.82
C SER A 228 18.05 3.76 13.19
N LEU A 229 18.15 4.25 14.43
CA LEU A 229 17.24 5.19 15.05
C LEU A 229 18.06 6.39 15.57
N THR A 230 17.79 7.56 15.01
CA THR A 230 18.49 8.81 15.35
C THR A 230 17.52 9.97 15.55
N ASN A 231 17.95 11.02 16.25
CA ASN A 231 17.12 12.21 16.50
C ASN A 231 16.48 12.79 15.23
N ASN A 232 15.28 13.37 15.38
CA ASN A 232 14.48 13.99 14.31
C ASN A 232 14.03 13.06 13.17
N GLN A 233 14.30 11.77 13.26
CA GLN A 233 13.78 10.79 12.30
C GLN A 233 12.29 10.57 12.54
N VAL A 234 11.54 10.34 11.45
CA VAL A 234 10.18 9.83 11.52
C VAL A 234 10.18 8.40 10.99
N VAL A 235 9.76 7.47 11.83
CA VAL A 235 9.62 6.06 11.47
C VAL A 235 8.18 5.83 11.02
N HIS A 236 8.01 5.36 9.79
CA HIS A 236 6.70 5.08 9.18
C HIS A 236 6.45 3.57 9.17
N VAL A 237 5.25 3.16 9.55
CA VAL A 237 4.83 1.76 9.56
C VAL A 237 3.35 1.66 9.21
N SER A 238 2.98 0.73 8.34
CA SER A 238 1.58 0.51 7.95
C SER A 238 1.01 -0.66 8.72
N LEU A 239 0.00 -0.40 9.54
CA LEU A 239 -0.86 -1.44 10.10
C LEU A 239 -1.96 -1.73 9.09
N ILE A 240 -2.14 -3.00 8.75
CA ILE A 240 -3.06 -3.44 7.71
C ILE A 240 -3.92 -4.59 8.25
N ASP A 241 -5.23 -4.54 8.03
CA ASP A 241 -6.16 -5.59 8.50
C ASP A 241 -7.35 -5.77 7.54
N PRO A 242 -7.87 -7.00 7.33
CA PRO A 242 -9.10 -7.20 6.56
C PRO A 242 -10.37 -6.64 7.23
N VAL A 243 -10.30 -6.28 8.52
CA VAL A 243 -11.44 -5.74 9.29
C VAL A 243 -11.14 -4.33 9.77
N ASP A 244 -12.13 -3.44 9.63
CA ASP A 244 -12.08 -2.11 10.25
C ASP A 244 -12.04 -2.25 11.78
N ILE A 245 -10.95 -1.84 12.41
CA ILE A 245 -10.78 -1.90 13.87
C ILE A 245 -11.52 -0.76 14.60
N GLY A 246 -11.97 0.26 13.86
CA GLY A 246 -12.71 1.40 14.38
C GLY A 246 -11.82 2.50 14.98
N SER A 247 -12.43 3.34 15.82
CA SER A 247 -11.79 4.54 16.36
C SER A 247 -10.70 4.21 17.37
N ILE A 248 -9.53 4.81 17.16
CA ILE A 248 -8.32 4.56 17.94
C ILE A 248 -8.42 5.30 19.28
N ALA A 249 -8.15 4.57 20.37
CA ALA A 249 -8.20 5.09 21.74
C ALA A 249 -6.81 5.36 22.32
N THR A 250 -5.88 4.42 22.15
CA THR A 250 -4.53 4.49 22.73
C THR A 250 -3.52 3.83 21.83
N VAL A 251 -2.25 4.19 21.99
CA VAL A 251 -1.13 3.45 21.41
C VAL A 251 -0.14 3.08 22.50
N SER A 252 0.50 1.92 22.38
CA SER A 252 1.67 1.60 23.19
C SER A 252 2.86 1.30 22.31
N VAL A 253 4.03 1.77 22.72
CA VAL A 253 5.27 1.64 21.96
C VAL A 253 6.25 0.82 22.78
N ARG A 254 6.86 -0.17 22.15
CA ARG A 254 7.94 -0.96 22.70
C ARG A 254 9.12 -0.88 21.77
N TRP A 255 10.30 -0.57 22.30
CA TRP A 255 11.54 -0.63 21.53
C TRP A 255 12.40 -1.77 22.04
N LYS A 256 12.81 -2.65 21.13
CA LYS A 256 13.74 -3.74 21.42
C LYS A 256 15.07 -3.46 20.74
N LYS A 257 16.11 -3.30 21.55
CA LYS A 257 17.46 -3.01 21.07
C LYS A 257 18.05 -4.21 20.32
N GLU A 258 18.84 -3.94 19.30
CA GLU A 258 19.72 -4.94 18.71
C GLU A 258 20.88 -5.23 19.67
N PHE A 259 20.99 -6.48 20.11
CA PHE A 259 22.11 -6.92 20.94
C PHE A 259 23.39 -7.02 20.10
N SER A 260 24.44 -6.29 20.50
CA SER A 260 25.79 -6.47 19.98
C SER A 260 26.69 -7.18 20.99
N ILE A 261 27.62 -8.01 20.53
CA ILE A 261 28.65 -8.68 21.36
C ILE A 261 29.49 -7.65 22.15
N LEU A 262 29.63 -6.43 21.65
CA LEU A 262 30.33 -5.35 22.37
C LEU A 262 29.56 -4.82 23.59
N ASP A 263 28.23 -4.99 23.63
CA ASP A 263 27.42 -4.59 24.78
C ASP A 263 27.66 -5.50 26.00
N THR A 264 28.03 -6.78 25.79
CA THR A 264 28.34 -7.72 26.88
C THR A 264 29.72 -7.44 27.51
N LEU A 265 30.70 -7.02 26.70
CA LEU A 265 32.02 -6.61 27.18
C LEU A 265 31.98 -5.28 27.97
N GLY A 266 31.01 -4.42 27.66
CA GLY A 266 30.79 -3.14 28.35
C GLY A 266 30.14 -3.27 29.75
N GLY A 267 29.58 -4.44 30.08
CA GLY A 267 28.91 -4.70 31.36
C GLY A 267 29.82 -4.58 32.58
N TRP A 268 31.15 -4.70 32.41
CA TRP A 268 32.13 -4.52 33.49
C TRP A 268 32.36 -3.04 33.88
N PHE A 269 32.00 -2.09 33.01
CA PHE A 269 32.30 -0.66 33.19
C PHE A 269 31.08 0.25 33.38
N GLY A 270 29.92 -0.30 33.75
CA GLY A 270 28.78 0.51 34.20
C GLY A 270 28.24 1.50 33.16
N LYS A 271 28.14 1.10 31.88
CA LYS A 271 27.47 1.93 30.87
C LYS A 271 25.98 2.09 31.20
N LYS A 272 25.49 3.34 31.17
CA LYS A 272 24.06 3.66 31.33
C LYS A 272 23.22 2.87 30.32
N PRO A 273 22.00 2.42 30.71
CA PRO A 273 21.08 1.81 29.76
C PRO A 273 20.81 2.81 28.63
N LYS A 274 21.04 2.35 27.40
CA LYS A 274 20.79 3.11 26.18
C LYS A 274 19.28 3.24 25.99
N LYS A 275 18.83 4.43 25.63
CA LYS A 275 17.43 4.78 25.44
C LYS A 275 17.28 5.51 24.10
N ILE A 276 16.12 5.36 23.49
CA ILE A 276 15.67 6.27 22.43
C ILE A 276 14.55 7.15 22.99
N TYR A 277 14.27 8.27 22.33
CA TYR A 277 13.28 9.23 22.81
C TYR A 277 12.28 9.53 21.70
N ILE A 278 11.00 9.62 22.05
CA ILE A 278 9.92 9.89 21.11
C ILE A 278 9.15 11.15 21.51
N ASP A 279 8.81 11.96 20.52
CA ASP A 279 8.00 13.18 20.68
C ASP A 279 6.52 12.87 20.62
N ALA A 280 6.15 12.08 19.63
CA ALA A 280 4.78 11.76 19.31
C ALA A 280 4.69 10.47 18.50
N VAL A 281 3.57 9.78 18.68
CA VAL A 281 3.10 8.77 17.75
C VAL A 281 1.82 9.30 17.16
N GLY A 282 1.56 9.08 15.89
CA GLY A 282 0.19 9.20 15.44
C GLY A 282 -0.16 8.17 14.40
N VAL A 283 -1.46 8.07 14.19
CA VAL A 283 -2.08 7.05 13.38
C VAL A 283 -3.06 7.74 12.46
N TYR A 284 -2.88 7.52 11.16
CA TYR A 284 -3.73 8.04 10.11
C TYR A 284 -4.54 6.89 9.50
N SER A 285 -5.86 6.99 9.55
CA SER A 285 -6.77 6.07 8.84
C SER A 285 -7.05 6.64 7.45
N ALA A 286 -6.65 5.91 6.42
CA ALA A 286 -6.83 6.38 5.04
C ALA A 286 -8.30 6.36 4.61
N GLU A 287 -9.05 5.37 5.07
CA GLU A 287 -10.45 5.16 4.70
C GLU A 287 -11.36 6.27 5.24
N ASN A 288 -11.07 6.79 6.44
CA ASN A 288 -11.84 7.86 7.07
C ASN A 288 -11.18 9.24 6.90
N ASN A 289 -9.95 9.31 6.38
CA ASN A 289 -9.12 10.51 6.33
C ASN A 289 -8.98 11.19 7.72
N GLU A 290 -8.85 10.37 8.76
CA GLU A 290 -8.74 10.81 10.14
C GLU A 290 -7.33 10.59 10.68
N LYS A 291 -6.84 11.54 11.46
CA LYS A 291 -5.51 11.48 12.08
C LYS A 291 -5.65 11.67 13.58
N VAL A 292 -5.11 10.73 14.35
CA VAL A 292 -5.02 10.82 15.81
C VAL A 292 -3.54 10.93 16.19
N ILE A 293 -3.22 11.85 17.11
CA ILE A 293 -1.85 12.09 17.58
C ILE A 293 -1.80 11.86 19.10
N PHE A 294 -0.75 11.16 19.52
CA PHE A 294 -0.44 10.78 20.88
C PHE A 294 0.89 11.45 21.27
N CYS A 295 0.82 12.49 22.11
CA CYS A 295 2.01 13.19 22.55
C CYS A 295 2.76 12.39 23.60
N ALA A 296 4.07 12.27 23.41
CA ALA A 296 4.98 11.61 24.34
C ALA A 296 5.91 12.62 25.04
N ARG A 297 6.29 13.72 24.37
CA ARG A 297 7.09 14.83 24.93
C ARG A 297 8.46 14.38 25.45
N ASP A 298 9.32 13.93 24.54
CA ASP A 298 10.65 13.39 24.86
C ASP A 298 10.59 12.17 25.80
N GLU A 299 9.56 11.34 25.65
CA GLU A 299 9.39 10.13 26.47
C GLU A 299 10.50 9.13 26.14
N ALA A 300 11.16 8.62 27.17
CA ALA A 300 12.28 7.72 27.02
C ALA A 300 11.80 6.27 26.85
N LEU A 301 12.09 5.65 25.71
CA LEU A 301 11.87 4.23 25.50
C LEU A 301 13.10 3.46 25.98
N GLU A 302 12.91 2.67 27.03
CA GLU A 302 13.91 1.74 27.54
C GLU A 302 13.83 0.40 26.82
N ASP A 303 14.96 -0.32 26.78
CA ASP A 303 15.04 -1.61 26.09
C ASP A 303 13.99 -2.60 26.62
N ASP A 304 13.21 -3.11 25.67
CA ASP A 304 12.18 -4.13 25.82
C ASP A 304 11.02 -3.76 26.77
N LYS A 305 10.91 -2.48 27.15
CA LYS A 305 9.78 -1.94 27.94
C LYS A 305 8.72 -1.32 27.05
N THR A 306 7.46 -1.48 27.47
CA THR A 306 6.29 -0.92 26.78
C THR A 306 5.85 0.37 27.46
N THR A 307 5.70 1.42 26.68
CA THR A 307 5.22 2.74 27.11
C THR A 307 3.83 2.97 26.52
N LEU A 308 2.83 3.24 27.36
CA LEU A 308 1.46 3.55 26.93
C LEU A 308 1.32 5.07 26.73
N LEU A 309 0.78 5.46 25.58
CA LEU A 309 0.43 6.83 25.25
C LEU A 309 -1.09 6.96 25.09
N LEU A 310 -1.65 7.94 25.78
CA LEU A 310 -3.08 8.27 25.75
C LEU A 310 -3.32 9.46 24.81
N THR A 311 -4.51 9.53 24.21
CA THR A 311 -4.91 10.71 23.44
C THR A 311 -4.86 11.95 24.33
N GLN A 312 -4.24 13.02 23.84
CA GLN A 312 -4.29 14.34 24.48
C GLN A 312 -5.01 15.31 23.55
N ASN A 313 -5.91 16.13 24.11
CA ASN A 313 -6.61 17.20 23.38
C ASN A 313 -5.71 18.42 23.08
N GLN A 314 -4.39 18.24 23.01
CA GLN A 314 -3.43 19.33 22.80
C GLN A 314 -2.46 19.00 21.66
N ILE A 315 -1.99 20.06 21.00
CA ILE A 315 -0.96 19.99 19.96
C ILE A 315 0.36 19.59 20.63
N CYS A 316 0.96 18.49 20.15
CA CYS A 316 2.39 18.25 20.27
C CYS A 316 3.11 19.06 19.17
#